data_AF-A0A951P2M2-F1
#
_entry.id   AF-A0A951P2M2-F1
#
_cell.length_a   1.000
_cell.length_b   1.000
_cell.length_c   1.000
_cell.angle_alpha   90.00
_cell.angle_beta   90.00
_cell.angle_gamma   90.00
#
_symmetry.space_group_name_H-M   'P 1'
#
loop_
_entity.id
_entity.type
_entity.pdbx_description
1 polymer ?
#
loop_
_entity_poly.entity_id
_entity_poly.type
_entity_poly.pdbx_seq_one_letter_code
_entity_poly.pdbx_strand_id
1 'polypeptide(L)'
;MTLQELEQQVHQLSVAERLSLLNTITRSLQQEIDPPSKSTPQEKLAIVNQMRGFLARPGEPAPTDEEVEAVLDQRRVEKYLQ
;
A
#
# COMPACT_ATOMS: atom_id res chain seq x y z
N MET A 1 22.43 6.93 -28.10
CA MET A 1 23.29 6.54 -26.99
C MET A 1 23.17 5.04 -26.81
N THR A 2 24.29 4.34 -26.78
CA THR A 2 24.33 2.89 -26.51
C THR A 2 24.26 2.63 -24.99
N LEU A 3 23.90 1.42 -24.57
CA LEU A 3 23.89 1.05 -23.14
C LEU A 3 25.26 1.27 -22.49
N GLN A 4 26.32 0.93 -23.23
CA GLN A 4 27.70 1.07 -22.78
C GLN A 4 28.11 2.54 -22.57
N GLU A 5 27.67 3.44 -23.46
CA GLU A 5 27.88 4.89 -23.28
C GLU A 5 27.14 5.42 -22.05
N LEU A 6 25.92 4.94 -21.79
CA LEU A 6 25.12 5.34 -20.63
C LEU A 6 25.78 4.87 -19.33
N GLU A 7 26.25 3.63 -19.26
CA GLU A 7 26.97 3.10 -18.10
C GLU A 7 28.21 3.94 -17.76
N GLN A 8 28.99 4.33 -18.77
CA GLN A 8 30.14 5.20 -18.58
C GLN A 8 29.76 6.58 -18.04
N GLN A 9 28.64 7.15 -18.50
CA GLN A 9 28.15 8.43 -18.01
C GLN A 9 27.62 8.35 -16.58
N VAL A 10 26.96 7.25 -16.20
CA VAL A 10 26.49 7.03 -14.82
C VAL A 10 27.65 7.05 -13.83
N HIS A 11 28.82 6.54 -14.20
CA HIS A 11 30.01 6.57 -13.34
C HIS A 11 30.61 7.97 -13.15
N GLN A 12 30.32 8.92 -14.04
CA GLN A 12 30.79 10.31 -13.94
C GLN A 12 29.90 11.17 -13.02
N LEU A 13 28.69 10.70 -12.70
CA LEU A 13 27.75 11.39 -11.82
C LEU A 13 28.20 11.34 -10.35
N SER A 14 27.81 12.36 -9.59
CA SER A 14 27.95 12.35 -8.13
C SER A 14 27.10 11.24 -7.50
N VAL A 15 27.37 10.91 -6.23
CA VAL A 15 26.58 9.92 -5.48
C VAL A 15 25.09 10.31 -5.42
N ALA A 16 24.80 11.59 -5.19
CA ALA A 16 23.42 12.08 -5.10
C ALA A 16 22.66 11.92 -6.41
N GLU A 17 23.31 12.25 -7.54
CA GLU A 17 22.73 12.11 -8.88
C GLU A 17 22.50 10.64 -9.24
N ARG A 18 23.45 9.75 -8.92
CA ARG A 18 23.27 8.31 -9.13
C ARG A 18 22.10 7.73 -8.34
N LEU A 19 21.93 8.15 -7.08
CA LEU A 19 20.79 7.72 -6.25
C LEU A 19 19.47 8.27 -6.79
N SER A 20 19.45 9.52 -7.27
CA SER A 20 18.27 10.10 -7.92
C SER A 20 17.89 9.37 -9.21
N LEU A 21 18.89 9.03 -10.03
CA LEU A 21 18.69 8.26 -11.25
C LEU A 21 18.18 6.85 -10.95
N LEU A 22 18.76 6.17 -9.95
CA LEU A 22 18.30 4.85 -9.51
C LEU A 22 16.83 4.89 -9.08
N ASN A 23 16.44 5.86 -8.24
CA ASN A 23 15.04 6.04 -7.85
C ASN A 23 14.10 6.27 -9.05
N THR A 24 14.57 7.01 -10.05
CA THR A 24 13.80 7.29 -11.26
C THR A 24 13.60 6.03 -12.09
N ILE A 25 14.66 5.24 -12.29
CA ILE A 25 14.61 3.96 -13.00
C ILE A 25 13.71 2.97 -12.26
N THR A 26 13.89 2.83 -10.94
CA THR A 26 13.04 1.97 -10.10
C THR A 26 11.57 2.35 -10.23
N ARG A 27 11.22 3.64 -10.23
CA ARG A 27 9.84 4.10 -10.42
C ARG A 27 9.28 3.77 -11.81
N SER A 28 10.08 3.97 -12.86
CA SER A 28 9.70 3.61 -14.23
C SER A 28 9.41 2.11 -14.33
N LEU A 29 10.31 1.29 -13.79
CA LEU A 29 10.15 -0.17 -13.79
C LEU A 29 8.98 -0.61 -12.92
N GLN A 30 8.72 0.04 -11.80
CA GLN A 30 7.55 -0.27 -10.96
C GLN A 30 6.25 -0.12 -11.74
N GLN A 31 6.14 0.87 -12.63
CA GLN A 31 4.94 1.08 -13.46
C GLN A 31 4.73 -0.02 -14.51
N GLU A 32 5.80 -0.72 -14.90
CA GLU A 32 5.77 -1.81 -15.88
C GLU A 32 5.67 -3.19 -15.22
N ILE A 33 6.33 -3.36 -14.06
CA ILE A 33 6.46 -4.63 -13.33
C ILE A 33 5.28 -4.86 -12.39
N ASP A 34 4.83 -3.84 -11.67
CA ASP A 34 3.52 -3.94 -11.05
C ASP A 34 2.51 -3.83 -12.19
N PRO A 35 1.76 -4.89 -12.54
CA PRO A 35 0.51 -4.64 -13.24
C PRO A 35 -0.23 -3.61 -12.40
N PRO A 36 -0.94 -2.62 -12.98
CA PRO A 36 -1.82 -1.78 -12.20
C PRO A 36 -2.65 -2.76 -11.39
N SER A 37 -2.41 -2.80 -10.07
CA SER A 37 -3.15 -3.69 -9.20
C SER A 37 -4.59 -3.40 -9.57
N LYS A 38 -5.27 -4.39 -10.16
CA LYS A 38 -6.63 -4.24 -10.72
C LYS A 38 -7.65 -3.97 -9.60
N SER A 39 -7.19 -3.51 -8.45
CA SER A 39 -7.98 -2.88 -7.43
C SER A 39 -7.84 -1.37 -7.58
N THR A 40 -8.81 -0.80 -8.30
CA THR A 40 -9.19 0.61 -8.22
C THR A 40 -9.21 1.06 -6.75
N PRO A 41 -9.02 2.36 -6.46
CA PRO A 41 -9.20 2.89 -5.11
C PRO A 41 -10.53 2.44 -4.47
N GLN A 42 -11.56 2.25 -5.29
CA GLN A 42 -12.87 1.78 -4.89
C GLN A 42 -12.89 0.29 -4.49
N GLU A 43 -12.14 -0.58 -5.18
CA GLU A 43 -11.96 -1.99 -4.79
C GLU A 43 -11.12 -2.12 -3.52
N LYS A 44 -10.11 -1.26 -3.33
CA LYS A 44 -9.35 -1.20 -2.06
C LYS A 44 -10.23 -0.74 -0.91
N LEU A 45 -11.05 0.28 -1.12
CA LEU A 45 -12.07 0.72 -0.16
C LEU A 45 -13.11 -0.38 0.10
N ALA A 46 -13.51 -1.14 -0.93
CA ALA A 46 -14.41 -2.27 -0.76
C ALA A 46 -13.77 -3.37 0.11
N ILE A 47 -12.49 -3.70 -0.08
CA ILE A 47 -11.76 -4.65 0.77
C ILE A 47 -11.65 -4.11 2.20
N VAL A 48 -11.30 -2.84 2.38
CA VAL A 48 -11.25 -2.17 3.68
C VAL A 48 -12.63 -2.18 4.36
N ASN A 49 -13.71 -1.96 3.61
CA ASN A 49 -15.09 -2.04 4.09
C ASN A 49 -15.55 -3.48 4.35
N GLN A 50 -14.92 -4.47 3.71
CA GLN A 50 -15.12 -5.90 3.97
C GLN A 50 -14.37 -6.36 5.22
N MET A 51 -13.29 -5.68 5.61
CA MET A 51 -12.62 -5.90 6.88
C MET A 51 -13.52 -5.39 8.01
N ARG A 52 -14.20 -6.30 8.71
CA ARG A 52 -15.03 -5.96 9.87
C ARG A 52 -14.19 -5.95 11.14
N GLY A 53 -14.15 -4.80 11.81
CA GLY A 53 -13.40 -4.53 13.04
C GLY A 53 -12.99 -3.06 13.13
N PHE A 54 -12.20 -2.71 14.14
CA PHE A 54 -11.62 -1.38 14.25
C PHE A 54 -10.34 -1.31 13.42
N LEU A 55 -10.38 -0.53 12.34
CA LEU A 55 -9.16 -0.13 11.64
C LEU A 55 -8.60 1.11 12.31
N ALA A 56 -7.28 1.13 12.52
CA ALA A 56 -6.61 2.29 13.09
C ALA A 56 -6.87 3.53 12.21
N ARG A 57 -7.59 4.52 12.75
CA ARG A 57 -7.82 5.80 12.08
C ARG A 57 -6.85 6.85 12.64
N PRO A 58 -6.13 7.59 11.79
CA PRO A 58 -5.19 8.61 12.26
C PRO A 58 -5.90 9.65 13.14
N GLY A 59 -5.45 9.81 14.38
CA GLY A 59 -6.00 10.79 15.33
C GLY A 59 -7.21 10.34 16.12
N GLU A 60 -7.74 9.13 15.89
CA GLU A 60 -8.78 8.55 16.75
C GLU A 60 -8.13 7.72 17.87
N PRO A 61 -8.70 7.75 19.09
CA PRO A 61 -8.25 6.89 20.18
C PRO A 61 -8.51 5.42 19.85
N ALA A 62 -7.74 4.53 20.47
CA ALA A 62 -8.02 3.09 20.39
C ALA A 62 -9.43 2.80 20.93
N PRO A 63 -10.16 1.85 20.33
CA PRO A 63 -11.47 1.45 20.82
C PRO A 63 -11.36 0.88 22.23
N THR A 64 -12.41 1.09 23.02
CA THR A 64 -12.55 0.51 24.35
C THR A 64 -12.93 -0.96 24.27
N ASP A 65 -12.64 -1.71 25.34
CA ASP A 65 -12.97 -3.13 25.41
C ASP A 65 -14.48 -3.37 25.23
N GLU A 66 -15.32 -2.49 25.77
CA GLU A 66 -16.79 -2.53 25.63
C GLU A 66 -17.24 -2.37 24.17
N GLU A 67 -16.62 -1.45 23.43
CA GLU A 67 -16.89 -1.24 21.99
C GLU A 67 -16.45 -2.44 21.15
N VAL A 68 -15.35 -3.09 21.54
CA VAL A 68 -14.87 -4.32 20.89
C VAL A 68 -15.82 -5.49 21.16
N GLU A 69 -16.27 -5.68 22.41
CA GLU A 69 -17.21 -6.74 22.76
C GLU A 69 -18.53 -6.62 22.00
N ALA A 70 -19.08 -5.40 21.88
CA ALA A 70 -20.31 -5.15 21.14
C ALA A 70 -20.22 -5.58 19.66
N VAL A 71 -19.10 -5.28 18.99
CA VAL A 71 -18.85 -5.68 17.59
C VAL A 71 -18.71 -7.21 17.47
N LEU A 72 -18.08 -7.86 18.45
CA LEU A 72 -17.92 -9.31 18.47
C LEU A 72 -19.25 -10.04 18.71
N ASP A 73 -20.09 -9.53 19.60
CA ASP A 73 -21.40 -10.12 19.88
C ASP A 73 -22.36 -9.97 18.72
N GLN A 74 -22.41 -8.80 18.07
CA GLN A 74 -23.16 -8.63 16.83
C GLN A 74 -22.72 -9.66 15.77
N ARG A 75 -21.41 -9.91 15.63
CA ARG A 75 -20.89 -10.94 14.72
C ARG A 75 -21.32 -12.36 15.13
N ARG A 76 -21.32 -12.68 16.42
CA ARG A 76 -21.78 -14.00 16.91
C ARG A 76 -23.24 -14.22 16.55
N VAL A 77 -24.08 -13.21 16.73
CA VAL A 77 -25.50 -13.27 16.34
C VAL A 77 -25.65 -13.48 14.84
N GLU A 78 -25.02 -12.66 14.01
CA GLU A 78 -25.10 -12.78 12.55
C GLU A 78 -24.56 -14.13 12.04
N LYS A 79 -23.53 -14.69 12.68
CA LYS A 79 -22.89 -15.93 12.22
C LYS A 79 -23.61 -17.20 12.66
N TYR A 80 -24.29 -17.17 13.82
CA TYR A 80 -24.80 -18.39 14.45
C TYR A 80 -26.30 -18.36 14.78
N LEU A 81 -26.96 -17.20 14.71
CA LEU A 81 -28.36 -17.00 15.06
C LEU A 81 -29.21 -16.47 13.88
N GLN A 82 -28.67 -16.49 12.66
CA GLN A 82 -29.39 -16.23 11.40
C GLN A 82 -29.55 -17.51 10.58
#